data_AF-A0A521IBD0-F1
#
_entry.id   AF-A0A521IBD0-F1
#
_cell.length_a   1.000
_cell.length_b   1.000
_cell.length_c   1.000
_cell.angle_alpha   90.00
_cell.angle_beta   90.00
_cell.angle_gamma   90.00
#
_symmetry.space_group_name_H-M   'P 1'
#
loop_
_entity.id
_entity.type
_entity.pdbx_description
1 polymer ?
#
loop_
_entity_poly.entity_id
_entity_poly.type
_entity_poly.pdbx_seq_one_letter_code
_entity_poly.pdbx_strand_id
1 'polypeptide(L)'
;MDYGALMEGIVFYLFAALAVLAALGVVIARSPIRAALSLALVFLALAAMYILLNAPFLAVAQIMIYAGAVLILFLFVIMVLNPRLDIVGGRNHAQTIAAVIFAVALGVLMIAAFVAGQPAPALGQFTPEFVSQVGHVQIIGALLFSDYLLLFEIASVLLLVAIVGAMTLARRERDQHANAKHDLR
;
A
#
# COMPACT_ATOMS: atom_id res chain seq x y z
N MET A 1 13.33 -35.43 -3.27
CA MET A 1 13.19 -34.24 -2.40
C MET A 1 13.09 -33.05 -3.32
N ASP A 2 11.96 -32.35 -3.32
CA ASP A 2 11.75 -31.18 -4.16
C ASP A 2 12.45 -29.97 -3.52
N TYR A 3 13.74 -29.81 -3.82
CA TYR A 3 14.55 -28.71 -3.31
C TYR A 3 14.07 -27.34 -3.84
N GLY A 4 13.32 -27.31 -4.95
CA GLY A 4 12.73 -26.09 -5.52
C GLY A 4 11.63 -25.54 -4.63
N ALA A 5 10.64 -26.37 -4.29
CA ALA A 5 9.53 -25.96 -3.42
C ALA A 5 10.02 -25.53 -2.01
N LEU A 6 11.05 -26.19 -1.48
CA LEU A 6 11.66 -25.80 -0.21
C LEU A 6 12.35 -24.44 -0.29
N MET A 7 13.06 -24.16 -1.39
CA MET A 7 13.73 -22.87 -1.61
C MET A 7 12.71 -21.75 -1.77
N GLU A 8 11.64 -21.96 -2.54
CA GLU A 8 10.55 -20.99 -2.69
C GLU A 8 9.89 -20.67 -1.36
N GLY A 9 9.60 -21.69 -0.54
CA GLY A 9 9.04 -21.50 0.80
C GLY A 9 9.95 -20.69 1.73
N ILE A 10 11.26 -20.96 1.73
CA ILE A 10 12.24 -20.21 2.53
C ILE A 10 12.26 -18.73 2.09
N VAL A 11 12.33 -18.48 0.78
CA VAL A 11 12.35 -17.12 0.23
C VAL A 11 11.03 -16.39 0.53
N PHE A 12 9.90 -17.08 0.44
CA PHE A 12 8.59 -16.54 0.80
C PHE A 12 8.54 -16.10 2.27
N TYR A 13 8.91 -16.97 3.21
CA TYR A 13 8.90 -16.64 4.63
C TYR A 13 9.92 -15.55 4.99
N LEU A 14 11.06 -15.49 4.29
CA LEU A 14 12.04 -14.41 4.45
C LEU A 14 11.43 -13.05 4.09
N PHE A 15 10.82 -12.92 2.90
CA PHE A 15 10.19 -11.67 2.47
C PHE A 15 8.93 -11.33 3.28
N ALA A 16 8.15 -12.32 3.70
CA ALA A 16 7.01 -12.12 4.60
C ALA A 16 7.45 -11.57 5.96
N ALA A 17 8.49 -12.16 6.57
CA ALA A 17 9.05 -11.66 7.82
C ALA A 17 9.63 -10.24 7.64
N LEU A 18 10.35 -9.99 6.54
CA LEU A 18 10.88 -8.67 6.20
C LEU A 18 9.76 -7.63 6.08
N ALA A 19 8.66 -7.96 5.40
CA ALA A 19 7.50 -7.09 5.24
C ALA A 19 6.86 -6.74 6.60
N VAL A 20 6.67 -7.74 7.48
CA VAL A 20 6.08 -7.53 8.81
C VAL A 20 6.99 -6.68 9.70
N LEU A 21 8.29 -6.96 9.72
CA LEU A 21 9.26 -6.19 10.50
C LEU A 21 9.37 -4.75 9.99
N ALA A 22 9.37 -4.55 8.68
CA ALA A 22 9.35 -3.23 8.07
C ALA A 22 8.04 -2.48 8.38
N ALA A 23 6.89 -3.16 8.34
CA ALA A 23 5.60 -2.56 8.70
C ALA A 23 5.56 -2.13 10.18
N LEU A 24 6.12 -2.94 11.08
CA LEU A 24 6.29 -2.57 12.48
C LEU A 24 7.19 -1.31 12.62
N GLY A 25 8.25 -1.24 11.81
CA GLY A 25 9.11 -0.07 11.71
C GLY A 25 8.36 1.20 11.31
N VAL A 26 7.38 1.12 10.41
CA VAL A 26 6.52 2.26 10.01
C VAL A 26 5.78 2.84 11.20
N VAL A 27 5.20 1.97 12.04
CA VAL A 27 4.35 2.37 13.17
C VAL A 27 5.16 2.87 14.38
N ILE A 28 6.34 2.28 14.62
CA ILE A 28 7.19 2.63 15.77
C ILE A 28 8.04 3.88 15.48
N ALA A 29 8.37 4.16 14.22
CA ALA A 29 9.28 5.23 13.85
C ALA A 29 8.76 6.61 14.29
N ARG A 30 9.54 7.29 15.15
CA ARG A 30 9.21 8.65 15.61
C ARG A 30 9.40 9.74 14.57
N SER A 31 10.19 9.51 13.52
CA SER A 31 10.37 10.49 12.47
C SER A 31 9.61 10.03 11.21
N PRO A 32 8.82 10.92 10.58
CA PRO A 32 8.07 10.56 9.38
C PRO A 32 8.95 10.03 8.25
N ILE A 33 10.18 10.54 8.11
CA ILE A 33 11.14 10.08 7.08
C ILE A 33 11.54 8.60 7.31
N ARG A 34 11.92 8.21 8.54
CA ARG A 34 12.21 6.80 8.86
C ARG A 34 10.98 5.90 8.67
N ALA A 35 9.79 6.39 9.03
CA ALA A 35 8.55 5.65 8.80
C ALA A 35 8.33 5.39 7.29
N ALA A 36 8.52 6.42 6.47
CA ALA A 36 8.39 6.31 5.02
C ALA A 36 9.47 5.41 4.38
N LEU A 37 10.72 5.46 4.84
CA LEU A 37 11.77 4.52 4.39
C LEU A 37 11.45 3.07 4.76
N SER A 38 10.91 2.85 5.96
CA SER A 38 10.42 1.52 6.38
C SER A 38 9.26 1.05 5.52
N LEU A 39 8.36 1.97 5.11
CA LEU A 39 7.25 1.66 4.21
C LEU A 39 7.74 1.31 2.80
N ALA A 40 8.81 1.95 2.32
CA ALA A 40 9.48 1.58 1.07
C ALA A 40 9.91 0.11 1.08
N LEU A 41 10.49 -0.32 2.21
CA LEU A 41 10.92 -1.71 2.39
C LEU A 41 9.74 -2.69 2.40
N VAL A 42 8.59 -2.29 2.98
CA VAL A 42 7.33 -3.07 2.87
C VAL A 42 6.92 -3.24 1.41
N PHE A 43 6.88 -2.15 0.63
CA PHE A 43 6.47 -2.23 -0.78
C PHE A 43 7.42 -3.07 -1.63
N LEU A 44 8.72 -3.01 -1.38
CA LEU A 44 9.70 -3.87 -2.04
C LEU A 44 9.54 -5.35 -1.67
N ALA A 45 9.33 -5.65 -0.38
CA ALA A 45 9.08 -7.01 0.08
C ALA A 45 7.78 -7.59 -0.50
N LEU A 46 6.71 -6.77 -0.58
CA LEU A 46 5.46 -7.17 -1.22
C LEU A 46 5.61 -7.39 -2.74
N ALA A 47 6.40 -6.57 -3.43
CA ALA A 47 6.67 -6.78 -4.85
C ALA A 47 7.41 -8.11 -5.09
N ALA A 48 8.37 -8.46 -4.23
CA ALA A 48 9.02 -9.77 -4.27
C ALA A 48 8.03 -10.91 -3.98
N MET A 49 7.15 -10.75 -3.00
CA MET A 49 6.08 -11.73 -2.73
C MET A 49 5.14 -11.90 -3.93
N TYR A 50 4.76 -10.83 -4.63
CA TYR A 50 3.94 -10.93 -5.84
C TYR A 50 4.63 -11.71 -6.96
N ILE A 51 5.95 -11.59 -7.12
CA ILE A 51 6.70 -12.44 -8.06
C ILE A 51 6.62 -13.91 -7.64
N LEU A 52 6.86 -14.21 -6.36
CA LEU A 52 6.76 -15.58 -5.82
C LEU A 52 5.36 -16.17 -5.98
N LEU A 53 4.33 -15.34 -5.94
CA LEU A 53 2.93 -15.73 -6.14
C LEU A 53 2.51 -15.80 -7.61
N ASN A 54 3.46 -15.79 -8.56
CA ASN A 54 3.20 -15.80 -10.01
C ASN A 54 2.32 -14.61 -10.47
N ALA A 55 2.49 -13.43 -9.86
CA ALA A 55 1.79 -12.19 -10.20
C ALA A 55 2.77 -11.07 -10.64
N PRO A 56 3.52 -11.23 -11.74
CA PRO A 56 4.57 -10.28 -12.14
C PRO A 56 4.03 -8.91 -12.54
N PHE A 57 2.83 -8.83 -13.15
CA PHE A 57 2.20 -7.55 -13.45
C PHE A 57 1.92 -6.73 -12.19
N LEU A 58 1.37 -7.37 -11.15
CA LEU A 58 1.11 -6.71 -9.86
C LEU A 58 2.42 -6.28 -9.19
N ALA A 59 3.48 -7.09 -9.27
CA ALA A 59 4.79 -6.73 -8.73
C ALA A 59 5.35 -5.45 -9.36
N VAL A 60 5.30 -5.33 -10.69
CA VAL A 60 5.74 -4.12 -11.40
C VAL A 60 4.85 -2.93 -11.08
N ALA A 61 3.53 -3.12 -11.06
CA ALA A 61 2.57 -2.07 -10.67
C ALA A 61 2.81 -1.58 -9.23
N GLN A 62 3.15 -2.49 -8.31
CA GLN A 62 3.48 -2.17 -6.91
C GLN A 62 4.69 -1.22 -6.84
N ILE A 63 5.74 -1.51 -7.60
CA ILE A 63 6.95 -0.69 -7.63
C ILE A 63 6.64 0.65 -8.30
N MET A 64 5.96 0.65 -9.46
CA MET A 64 5.71 1.87 -10.22
C MET A 64 4.77 2.86 -9.49
N ILE A 65 3.68 2.35 -8.92
CA ILE A 65 2.64 3.19 -8.32
C ILE A 65 2.93 3.47 -6.85
N TYR A 66 3.07 2.42 -6.02
CA TYR A 66 3.17 2.60 -4.58
C TYR A 66 4.56 3.08 -4.16
N ALA A 67 5.62 2.39 -4.59
CA ALA A 67 6.98 2.79 -4.26
C ALA A 67 7.46 4.00 -5.09
N GLY A 68 7.06 4.08 -6.36
CA GLY A 68 7.53 5.09 -7.31
C GLY A 68 6.78 6.42 -7.23
N ALA A 69 5.44 6.41 -7.28
CA ALA A 69 4.67 7.66 -7.31
C ALA A 69 4.21 8.08 -5.90
N VAL A 70 3.44 7.23 -5.24
CA VAL A 70 2.74 7.57 -3.99
C VAL A 70 3.73 7.82 -2.86
N LEU A 71 4.67 6.91 -2.64
CA LEU A 71 5.67 7.07 -1.57
C LEU A 71 6.55 8.31 -1.79
N ILE A 72 7.00 8.57 -3.01
CA ILE A 72 7.83 9.75 -3.31
C ILE A 72 7.05 11.04 -3.09
N LEU A 73 5.77 11.09 -3.49
CA LEU A 73 4.89 12.22 -3.19
C LEU A 73 4.77 12.44 -1.68
N PHE A 74 4.53 11.38 -0.90
CA PHE A 74 4.50 11.47 0.56
C PHE A 74 5.82 11.96 1.14
N LEU A 75 6.96 11.44 0.66
CA LEU A 75 8.30 11.87 1.08
C LEU A 75 8.53 13.36 0.82
N PHE A 76 8.10 13.85 -0.35
CA PHE A 76 8.18 15.26 -0.69
C PHE A 76 7.36 16.11 0.28
N VAL A 77 6.09 15.73 0.52
CA VAL A 77 5.19 16.45 1.42
C VAL A 77 5.73 16.51 2.85
N ILE A 78 6.17 15.38 3.42
CA ILE A 78 6.69 15.38 4.80
C ILE A 78 8.00 16.16 4.94
N MET A 79 8.82 16.19 3.89
CA MET A 79 10.09 16.93 3.90
C MET A 79 9.85 18.43 3.83
N VAL A 80 8.91 18.87 2.98
CA VAL A 80 8.51 20.29 2.86
C VAL A 80 7.82 20.79 4.13
N LEU A 81 6.91 19.98 4.70
CA LEU A 81 6.15 20.37 5.88
C LEU A 81 7.03 20.45 7.15
N ASN A 82 8.22 19.84 7.14
CA ASN A 82 9.13 19.68 8.28
C ASN A 82 8.39 19.60 9.62
N PRO A 83 7.57 18.54 9.84
CA PRO A 83 6.79 18.41 11.05
C PRO A 83 7.74 18.31 12.24
N ARG A 84 7.96 19.43 12.93
CA ARG A 84 8.51 19.42 14.28
C ARG A 84 7.46 18.74 15.14
N LEU A 85 7.69 17.47 15.43
CA LEU A 85 6.91 16.71 16.39
C LEU A 85 7.22 17.24 17.78
N ASP A 86 6.78 18.47 18.06
CA ASP A 86 6.60 18.92 19.43
C ASP A 86 5.50 18.01 19.98
N ILE A 87 5.89 17.09 20.86
CA ILE A 87 4.98 16.13 21.50
C ILE A 87 4.11 16.93 22.48
N VAL A 88 3.14 17.69 21.95
CA VAL A 88 2.12 18.38 22.73
C VAL A 88 1.05 17.35 23.04
N GLY A 89 1.25 16.64 24.15
CA GLY A 89 0.29 15.65 24.65
C GLY A 89 0.99 14.38 25.12
N GLY A 90 1.08 14.22 26.43
CA GLY A 90 1.52 12.96 27.04
C GLY A 90 0.66 11.81 26.51
N ARG A 91 1.29 10.81 25.90
CA ARG A 91 0.58 9.66 25.36
C ARG A 91 -0.15 8.98 26.51
N ASN A 92 -1.48 9.06 26.51
CA ASN A 92 -2.29 8.46 27.58
C ASN A 92 -1.98 6.96 27.64
N HIS A 93 -1.47 6.51 28.78
CA HIS A 93 -1.06 5.12 28.97
C HIS A 93 -2.24 4.16 28.72
N ALA A 94 -3.44 4.56 29.16
CA ALA A 94 -4.69 3.87 28.88
C ALA A 94 -4.98 3.72 27.38
N GLN A 95 -4.71 4.75 26.56
CA GLN A 95 -4.93 4.70 25.11
C GLN A 95 -3.92 3.76 24.43
N THR A 96 -2.66 3.76 24.88
CA THR A 96 -1.65 2.82 24.34
C THR A 96 -2.01 1.39 24.69
N ILE A 97 -2.43 1.13 25.93
CA ILE A 97 -2.84 -0.21 26.39
C ILE A 97 -4.08 -0.67 25.60
N ALA A 98 -5.10 0.19 25.45
CA ALA A 98 -6.28 -0.13 24.68
C ALA A 98 -5.95 -0.46 23.21
N ALA A 99 -5.06 0.31 22.57
CA ALA A 99 -4.63 0.04 21.19
C ALA A 99 -3.90 -1.31 21.06
N VAL A 100 -3.04 -1.65 22.01
CA VAL A 100 -2.34 -2.95 22.02
C VAL A 100 -3.32 -4.10 22.22
N ILE A 101 -4.23 -3.99 23.19
CA ILE A 101 -5.27 -5.01 23.43
C ILE A 101 -6.10 -5.21 22.17
N PHE A 102 -6.54 -4.12 21.52
CA PHE A 102 -7.31 -4.20 20.29
C PHE A 102 -6.53 -4.86 19.15
N ALA A 103 -5.26 -4.49 18.94
CA ALA A 103 -4.42 -5.09 17.92
C ALA A 103 -4.20 -6.59 18.14
N VAL A 104 -3.98 -7.01 19.40
CA VAL A 104 -3.84 -8.42 19.76
C VAL A 104 -5.16 -9.16 19.57
N ALA A 105 -6.28 -8.61 20.03
CA ALA A 105 -7.59 -9.23 19.87
C ALA A 105 -7.96 -9.41 18.39
N LEU A 106 -7.70 -8.40 17.56
CA LEU A 106 -7.91 -8.47 16.12
C LEU A 106 -6.97 -9.49 15.47
N GLY A 107 -5.71 -9.56 15.90
CA GLY A 107 -4.76 -10.56 15.42
C GLY A 107 -5.19 -11.99 15.75
N VAL A 108 -5.63 -12.24 17.00
CA VAL A 108 -6.18 -13.54 17.42
C VAL A 108 -7.44 -13.88 16.62
N LEU A 109 -8.34 -12.93 16.41
CA LEU A 109 -9.55 -13.13 15.62
C LEU A 109 -9.22 -13.50 14.17
N MET A 110 -8.24 -12.83 13.55
CA MET A 110 -7.80 -13.14 12.19
C MET A 110 -7.17 -14.53 12.08
N ILE A 111 -6.33 -14.92 13.05
CA ILE A 111 -5.77 -16.28 13.10
C ILE A 111 -6.87 -17.32 13.30
N ALA A 112 -7.80 -17.07 14.23
CA ALA A 112 -8.94 -17.96 14.47
C ALA A 112 -9.81 -18.12 13.22
N ALA A 113 -10.10 -17.03 12.51
CA ALA A 113 -10.84 -17.04 11.25
C ALA A 113 -10.08 -17.81 10.15
N PHE A 114 -8.76 -17.65 10.08
CA PHE A 114 -7.93 -18.37 9.11
C PHE A 114 -7.87 -19.88 9.39
N VAL A 115 -7.76 -20.29 10.66
CA VAL A 115 -7.71 -21.71 11.06
C VAL A 115 -9.08 -22.37 10.97
N ALA A 116 -10.16 -21.65 11.29
CA ALA A 116 -11.53 -22.16 11.21
C ALA A 116 -12.08 -22.15 9.77
N GLY A 117 -11.54 -21.29 8.90
CA GLY A 117 -11.88 -21.26 7.49
C GLY A 117 -11.42 -22.54 6.79
N GLN A 118 -12.30 -23.17 6.01
CA GLN A 118 -11.85 -24.19 5.08
C GLN A 118 -10.99 -23.51 4.00
N PRO A 119 -9.88 -24.12 3.57
CA PRO A 119 -9.12 -23.60 2.45
C PRO A 119 -10.06 -23.47 1.26
N ALA A 120 -10.33 -22.23 0.84
CA ALA A 120 -11.11 -22.01 -0.36
C ALA A 120 -10.40 -22.72 -1.52
N PRO A 121 -11.13 -23.44 -2.39
CA PRO A 121 -10.52 -23.99 -3.58
C PRO A 121 -9.78 -22.87 -4.32
N ALA A 122 -8.64 -23.17 -4.93
CA ALA A 122 -7.90 -22.20 -5.73
C ALA A 122 -8.78 -21.79 -6.92
N LEU A 123 -9.58 -20.74 -6.74
CA LEU A 123 -10.51 -20.20 -7.74
C LEU A 123 -9.73 -19.37 -8.77
N GLY A 124 -8.80 -20.02 -9.48
CA GLY A 124 -8.20 -19.45 -10.68
C GLY A 124 -9.08 -19.77 -11.88
N GLN A 125 -9.62 -18.75 -12.55
CA GLN A 125 -10.36 -18.95 -13.82
C GLN A 125 -9.44 -19.38 -14.97
N PHE A 126 -8.13 -19.15 -14.84
CA PHE A 126 -7.12 -19.43 -15.85
C PHE A 126 -6.09 -20.42 -15.32
N THR A 127 -5.71 -21.40 -16.14
CA THR A 127 -4.63 -22.34 -15.78
C THR A 127 -3.26 -21.66 -15.97
N PRO A 128 -2.23 -22.08 -15.22
CA PRO A 128 -0.87 -21.53 -15.36
C PRO A 128 -0.33 -21.64 -16.80
N GLU A 129 -0.66 -22.71 -17.52
CA GLU A 129 -0.23 -22.91 -18.90
C GLU A 129 -0.83 -21.86 -19.83
N PHE A 130 -2.13 -21.58 -19.69
CA PHE A 130 -2.82 -20.55 -20.47
C PHE A 130 -2.22 -19.16 -20.21
N VAL A 131 -1.95 -18.85 -18.94
CA VAL A 131 -1.35 -17.58 -18.54
C VAL A 131 0.06 -17.41 -19.11
N SER A 132 0.85 -18.48 -19.17
CA SER A 132 2.19 -18.43 -19.76
C SER A 132 2.18 -18.20 -21.28
N GLN A 133 1.15 -18.66 -21.99
CA GLN A 133 1.02 -18.53 -23.44
C GLN A 133 0.51 -17.15 -23.88
N VAL A 134 -0.49 -16.61 -23.17
CA VAL A 134 -1.14 -15.33 -23.53
C VAL A 134 -0.42 -14.15 -22.85
N GLY A 135 0.08 -14.35 -21.64
CA GLY A 135 0.74 -13.32 -20.85
C GLY A 135 -0.20 -12.55 -19.92
N HIS A 136 0.31 -12.22 -18.73
CA HIS A 136 -0.46 -11.56 -17.67
C HIS A 136 -1.06 -10.21 -18.10
N VAL A 137 -0.30 -9.39 -18.83
CA VAL A 137 -0.74 -8.04 -19.23
C VAL A 137 -1.94 -8.12 -20.18
N GLN A 138 -1.90 -9.05 -21.14
CA GLN A 138 -2.99 -9.22 -22.10
C GLN A 138 -4.26 -9.73 -21.43
N ILE A 139 -4.16 -10.72 -20.53
CA ILE A 139 -5.32 -11.25 -19.79
C ILE A 139 -5.96 -10.16 -18.93
N ILE A 140 -5.15 -9.42 -18.16
CA ILE A 140 -5.66 -8.34 -17.29
C ILE A 140 -6.28 -7.22 -18.13
N GLY A 141 -5.65 -6.86 -19.25
CA GLY A 141 -6.21 -5.88 -20.19
C GLY A 141 -7.56 -6.32 -20.75
N ALA A 142 -7.67 -7.56 -21.21
CA ALA A 142 -8.92 -8.10 -21.73
C ALA A 142 -10.04 -8.05 -20.69
N LEU A 143 -9.77 -8.52 -19.47
CA LEU A 143 -10.73 -8.49 -18.35
C LEU A 143 -11.16 -7.06 -17.98
N LEU A 144 -10.23 -6.10 -18.03
CA LEU A 144 -10.50 -4.71 -17.69
C LEU A 144 -11.42 -4.02 -18.70
N PHE A 145 -11.36 -4.43 -19.98
CA PHE A 145 -12.19 -3.89 -21.06
C PHE A 145 -13.40 -4.77 -21.41
N SER A 146 -13.55 -5.95 -20.79
CA SER A 146 -14.75 -6.79 -20.90
C SER A 146 -15.54 -6.77 -19.59
N ASP A 147 -15.18 -7.64 -18.65
CA ASP A 147 -15.99 -8.00 -17.48
C ASP A 147 -15.94 -6.90 -16.42
N TYR A 148 -14.82 -6.17 -16.35
CA TYR A 148 -14.58 -5.08 -15.41
C TYR A 148 -14.61 -3.69 -16.06
N LEU A 149 -15.22 -3.56 -17.25
CA LEU A 149 -15.32 -2.28 -17.98
C LEU A 149 -15.89 -1.15 -17.10
N LEU A 150 -16.96 -1.44 -16.36
CA LEU A 150 -17.59 -0.45 -15.48
C LEU A 150 -16.65 -0.01 -14.35
N LEU A 151 -15.89 -0.93 -13.74
CA LEU A 151 -14.94 -0.60 -12.69
C LEU A 151 -13.78 0.25 -13.23
N PHE A 152 -13.32 -0.04 -14.45
CA PHE A 152 -12.31 0.76 -15.13
C PHE A 152 -12.79 2.19 -15.38
N GLU A 153 -14.02 2.35 -15.88
CA GLU A 153 -14.60 3.66 -16.16
C GLU A 153 -14.76 4.48 -14.86
N ILE A 154 -15.26 3.86 -13.80
CA ILE A 154 -15.37 4.50 -12.47
C ILE A 154 -13.99 4.94 -11.96
N ALA A 155 -12.96 4.10 -12.09
CA ALA A 155 -11.60 4.46 -11.70
C ALA A 155 -11.06 5.66 -12.51
N SER A 156 -11.36 5.73 -13.81
CA SER A 156 -10.94 6.86 -14.66
C SER A 156 -11.60 8.18 -14.25
N VAL A 157 -12.90 8.16 -13.94
CA VAL A 157 -13.65 9.32 -13.44
C VAL A 157 -13.15 9.71 -12.05
N LEU A 158 -12.85 8.74 -11.19
CA LEU A 158 -12.27 8.99 -9.87
C LEU A 158 -10.93 9.73 -9.97
N LEU A 159 -10.06 9.31 -10.90
CA LEU A 159 -8.78 10.00 -11.15
C LEU A 159 -8.99 11.42 -11.68
N LEU A 160 -9.95 11.61 -12.60
CA LEU A 160 -10.30 12.94 -13.09
C LEU A 160 -10.77 13.86 -11.94
N VAL A 161 -11.68 13.37 -11.10
CA VAL A 161 -12.19 14.09 -9.94
C VAL A 161 -11.06 14.39 -8.95
N ALA A 162 -10.14 13.45 -8.71
CA ALA A 162 -9.00 13.66 -7.82
C ALA A 162 -8.08 14.79 -8.32
N ILE A 163 -7.79 14.83 -9.62
CA ILE A 163 -6.95 15.90 -10.22
C ILE A 163 -7.66 17.25 -10.15
N VAL A 164 -8.95 17.32 -10.51
CA VAL A 164 -9.74 18.57 -10.39
C VAL A 164 -9.83 19.03 -8.94
N GLY A 165 -10.04 18.11 -7.99
CA GLY A 165 -10.08 18.39 -6.56
C GLY A 165 -8.75 18.95 -6.04
N ALA A 166 -7.63 18.31 -6.38
CA ALA A 166 -6.30 18.78 -6.00
C ALA A 166 -5.98 20.18 -6.59
N MET A 167 -6.32 20.42 -7.87
CA MET A 167 -6.08 21.73 -8.50
C MET A 167 -6.93 22.85 -7.92
N THR A 168 -8.20 22.59 -7.62
CA THR A 168 -9.11 23.60 -7.05
C THR A 168 -8.70 23.96 -5.63
N LEU A 169 -8.28 22.98 -4.82
CA LEU A 169 -7.76 23.23 -3.47
C LEU A 169 -6.47 24.05 -3.51
N ALA A 170 -5.51 23.68 -4.37
CA ALA A 170 -4.25 24.39 -4.52
C ALA A 170 -4.42 25.84 -5.02
N ARG A 171 -5.46 26.13 -5.81
CA ARG A 171 -5.80 27.50 -6.25
C ARG A 171 -6.37 28.34 -5.11
N ARG A 172 -7.30 27.78 -4.32
CA ARG A 172 -7.96 28.50 -3.22
C ARG A 172 -6.97 29.04 -2.19
N GLU A 173 -5.93 28.28 -1.86
CA GLU A 173 -4.89 28.72 -0.91
C GLU A 173 -4.11 29.94 -1.44
N ARG A 174 -3.82 29.98 -2.75
CA ARG A 174 -3.10 31.12 -3.37
C ARG A 174 -3.92 32.41 -3.31
N ASP A 175 -5.22 32.33 -3.59
CA ASP A 175 -6.11 33.50 -3.62
C ASP A 175 -6.33 34.08 -2.22
N GLN A 176 -6.45 33.22 -1.19
CA GLN A 176 -6.55 33.65 0.21
C GLN A 176 -5.29 34.41 0.67
N HIS A 177 -4.10 33.93 0.30
CA HIS A 177 -2.85 34.61 0.61
C HIS A 177 -2.67 35.94 -0.14
N ALA A 178 -3.20 36.06 -1.37
CA ALA A 178 -3.15 37.30 -2.13
C ALA A 178 -4.05 38.40 -1.52
N ASN A 179 -5.28 38.05 -1.13
CA ASN A 179 -6.23 39.01 -0.55
C ASN A 179 -5.80 39.49 0.85
N ALA A 180 -5.31 38.59 1.71
CA ALA A 180 -4.82 38.95 3.04
C ALA A 180 -3.65 39.98 3.00
N LYS A 181 -2.90 40.03 1.90
CA LYS A 181 -1.81 40.99 1.70
C LYS A 181 -2.28 42.35 1.18
N HIS A 182 -3.47 42.43 0.59
CA HIS A 182 -4.10 43.68 0.16
C HIS A 182 -4.68 44.41 1.37
N ASP A 183 -5.34 43.70 2.28
CA ASP A 183 -5.99 44.30 3.47
C ASP A 183 -5.00 44.89 4.50
N LEU A 184 -3.70 44.61 4.36
CA LEU A 184 -2.64 45.13 5.23
C LEU A 184 -1.95 46.39 4.66
N ARG A 185 -2.44 46.95 3.55
CA ARG A 185 -1.92 48.18 2.91
C ARG A 185 -2.95 49.30 2.98
#